data_AF-A0A847GRP8-F1
#
_entry.id   AF-A0A847GRP8-F1
#
_cell.length_a   1.000
_cell.length_b   1.000
_cell.length_c   1.000
_cell.angle_alpha   90.00
_cell.angle_beta   90.00
_cell.angle_gamma   90.00
#
_symmetry.space_group_name_H-M   'P 1'
#
loop_
_entity.id
_entity.type
_entity.pdbx_description
1 polymer ?
#
loop_
_entity_poly.entity_id
_entity_poly.type
_entity_poly.pdbx_seq_one_letter_code
_entity_poly.pdbx_strand_id
1 'polypeptide(L)'
;MTDSGAFVDIHCHLVPGLDDGAQSWEQSLLMAGMAATDGIQTIVVTPHQLGNFAHNSGQAIRARAAELQQFLNHHQIALRVLPGADVRIEPGMLEKLRSGDVLTLADRGKHVLLELPHELYFPLDELLESLRRAGMVGILSHPERNQGLLKQPRLLPPLVDAGCLMQITCGSLLGTFGAASQQLSEWMLDEGLVHFLATDAHGHKARRPLMKHAFERARQMVGEEIAVDLCCRNPAAVAEGADVAAQRYQTKPRGFLASLFKRRNAA
;
A
#
# COMPACT_ATOMS: atom_id res chain seq x y z
N MET A 1 7.01 -22.80 16.05
CA MET A 1 6.11 -21.69 15.66
C MET A 1 7.01 -20.53 15.35
N THR A 2 7.25 -20.27 14.06
CA THR A 2 7.98 -19.08 13.64
C THR A 2 7.16 -17.87 14.06
N ASP A 3 7.80 -16.88 14.67
CA ASP A 3 7.20 -15.63 15.16
C ASP A 3 6.86 -14.72 13.96
N SER A 4 6.06 -15.24 13.02
CA SER A 4 5.52 -14.45 11.92
C SER A 4 4.43 -13.59 12.52
N GLY A 5 4.78 -12.33 12.82
CA GLY A 5 3.85 -11.34 13.38
C GLY A 5 2.56 -11.20 12.58
N ALA A 6 1.53 -10.60 13.19
CA ALA A 6 0.24 -10.42 12.56
C ALA A 6 0.31 -9.59 11.26
N PHE A 7 -0.51 -9.92 10.26
CA PHE A 7 -0.63 -9.10 9.07
C PHE A 7 -1.26 -7.75 9.40
N VAL A 8 -0.67 -6.70 8.83
CA VAL A 8 -1.19 -5.33 8.88
C VAL A 8 -1.30 -4.84 7.45
N ASP A 9 -2.47 -4.35 7.10
CA ASP A 9 -2.76 -3.87 5.75
C ASP A 9 -2.88 -2.33 5.77
N ILE A 10 -2.04 -1.65 5.01
CA ILE A 10 -1.94 -0.19 5.01
C ILE A 10 -2.70 0.48 3.86
N HIS A 11 -3.39 -0.28 3.03
CA HIS A 11 -4.12 0.23 1.87
C HIS A 11 -5.40 -0.59 1.66
N CYS A 12 -6.56 -0.04 2.04
CA CYS A 12 -7.85 -0.72 1.95
C CYS A 12 -9.03 0.27 1.94
N HIS A 13 -10.00 0.05 1.05
CA HIS A 13 -11.15 0.92 0.83
C HIS A 13 -12.40 0.33 1.48
N LEU A 14 -12.30 0.17 2.81
CA LEU A 14 -13.30 -0.52 3.64
C LEU A 14 -14.42 0.40 4.14
N VAL A 15 -14.25 1.72 4.04
CA VAL A 15 -15.20 2.69 4.62
C VAL A 15 -16.33 2.97 3.63
N PRO A 16 -17.59 2.73 4.01
CA PRO A 16 -18.68 2.82 3.05
C PRO A 16 -19.01 4.27 2.67
N GLY A 17 -19.16 4.50 1.36
CA GLY A 17 -19.66 5.77 0.82
C GLY A 17 -18.68 6.94 0.81
N LEU A 18 -17.37 6.69 0.96
CA LEU A 18 -16.33 7.70 0.76
C LEU A 18 -15.70 7.65 -0.63
N ASP A 19 -15.69 6.49 -1.29
CA ASP A 19 -15.11 6.33 -2.62
C ASP A 19 -15.67 5.11 -3.38
N ASP A 20 -14.89 4.54 -4.30
CA ASP A 20 -15.23 3.38 -5.12
C ASP A 20 -14.99 2.02 -4.42
N GLY A 21 -14.68 2.03 -3.12
CA GLY A 21 -14.61 0.85 -2.27
C GLY A 21 -15.97 0.30 -1.85
N ALA A 22 -16.09 -0.04 -0.57
CA ALA A 22 -17.33 -0.58 -0.03
C ALA A 22 -18.53 0.36 -0.26
N GLN A 23 -19.63 -0.18 -0.78
CA GLN A 23 -20.83 0.62 -1.08
C GLN A 23 -21.84 0.66 0.08
N SER A 24 -21.70 -0.24 1.06
CA SER A 24 -22.59 -0.32 2.21
C SER A 24 -21.88 -0.88 3.44
N TRP A 25 -22.51 -0.71 4.60
CA TRP A 25 -22.04 -1.28 5.86
C TRP A 25 -21.98 -2.82 5.81
N GLU A 26 -22.93 -3.47 5.14
CA GLU A 26 -22.94 -4.92 4.95
C GLU A 26 -21.77 -5.37 4.07
N GLN A 27 -21.46 -4.64 3.00
CA GLN A 27 -20.28 -4.93 2.18
C GLN A 27 -18.98 -4.75 2.97
N SER A 28 -18.91 -3.69 3.78
CA SER A 28 -17.77 -3.43 4.68
C SER A 28 -17.59 -4.57 5.68
N LEU A 29 -18.69 -5.08 6.26
CA LEU A 29 -18.65 -6.21 7.18
C LEU A 29 -18.13 -7.49 6.51
N LEU A 30 -18.60 -7.79 5.29
CA LEU A 30 -18.13 -8.95 4.53
C LEU A 30 -16.64 -8.86 4.23
N MET A 31 -16.17 -7.70 3.76
CA MET A 31 -14.75 -7.44 3.49
C MET A 31 -13.91 -7.56 4.75
N ALA A 32 -14.35 -6.97 5.87
CA ALA A 32 -13.65 -7.03 7.15
C ALA A 32 -13.55 -8.46 7.69
N GLY A 33 -14.64 -9.24 7.58
CA GLY A 33 -14.66 -10.65 7.95
C GLY A 33 -13.71 -11.50 7.10
N MET A 34 -13.63 -11.21 5.79
CA MET A 34 -12.63 -11.84 4.90
C MET A 34 -11.21 -11.46 5.31
N ALA A 35 -10.93 -10.19 5.57
CA ALA A 35 -9.61 -9.71 5.99
C ALA A 35 -9.16 -10.38 7.30
N ALA A 36 -10.04 -10.45 8.31
CA ALA A 36 -9.78 -11.11 9.58
C ALA A 36 -9.52 -12.62 9.40
N THR A 37 -10.32 -13.30 8.57
CA THR A 37 -10.15 -14.72 8.25
C THR A 37 -8.84 -14.99 7.49
N ASP A 38 -8.40 -14.04 6.67
CA ASP A 38 -7.13 -14.08 5.95
C ASP A 38 -5.92 -13.80 6.86
N GLY A 39 -6.16 -13.42 8.13
CA GLY A 39 -5.14 -13.23 9.16
C GLY A 39 -4.71 -11.78 9.37
N ILE A 40 -5.39 -10.82 8.72
CA ILE A 40 -5.18 -9.38 8.94
C ILE A 40 -5.76 -9.00 10.30
N GLN A 41 -4.94 -8.37 11.15
CA GLN A 41 -5.38 -7.91 12.47
C GLN A 41 -5.56 -6.40 12.55
N THR A 42 -4.83 -5.64 11.72
CA THR A 42 -4.95 -4.18 11.63
C THR A 42 -5.10 -3.74 10.18
N ILE A 43 -6.06 -2.86 9.92
CA ILE A 43 -6.23 -2.18 8.64
C ILE A 43 -6.11 -0.67 8.85
N VAL A 44 -5.25 -0.02 8.07
CA VAL A 44 -5.37 1.42 7.82
C VAL A 44 -6.33 1.59 6.66
N VAL A 45 -7.48 2.20 6.90
CA VAL A 45 -8.42 2.51 5.82
C VAL A 45 -7.92 3.73 5.08
N THR A 46 -7.91 3.64 3.75
CA THR A 46 -7.29 4.64 2.87
C THR A 46 -8.27 5.05 1.77
N PRO A 47 -9.44 5.61 2.12
CA PRO A 47 -10.31 6.13 1.09
C PRO A 47 -9.56 7.16 0.24
N HIS A 48 -9.91 7.25 -1.04
CA HIS A 48 -9.28 8.21 -1.92
C HIS A 48 -9.46 9.64 -1.42
N GLN A 49 -8.40 10.43 -1.53
CA GLN A 49 -8.43 11.84 -1.17
C GLN A 49 -7.75 12.68 -2.25
N LEU A 50 -8.24 13.91 -2.43
CA LEU A 50 -7.85 14.84 -3.50
C LEU A 50 -8.34 14.39 -4.88
N GLY A 51 -8.04 15.16 -5.94
CA GLY A 51 -8.60 14.92 -7.27
C GLY A 51 -10.14 14.84 -7.28
N ASN A 52 -10.69 13.73 -7.78
CA ASN A 52 -12.14 13.50 -7.83
C ASN A 52 -12.77 13.31 -6.45
N PHE A 53 -11.96 13.03 -5.43
CA PHE A 53 -12.37 12.81 -4.04
C PHE A 53 -11.97 13.96 -3.12
N ALA A 54 -11.82 15.18 -3.66
CA ALA A 54 -11.50 16.38 -2.88
C ALA A 54 -12.57 16.76 -1.83
N HIS A 55 -13.75 16.14 -1.87
CA HIS A 55 -14.80 16.29 -0.87
C HIS A 55 -14.55 15.47 0.41
N ASN A 56 -13.66 14.47 0.35
CA ASN A 56 -13.25 13.71 1.52
C ASN A 56 -12.28 14.56 2.34
N SER A 57 -12.75 15.09 3.47
CA SER A 57 -11.90 15.79 4.44
C SER A 57 -11.32 14.82 5.46
N GLY A 58 -10.19 15.19 6.05
CA GLY A 58 -9.56 14.40 7.10
C GLY A 58 -10.47 14.23 8.33
N GLN A 59 -11.32 15.23 8.63
CA GLN A 59 -12.34 15.10 9.66
C GLN A 59 -13.38 14.02 9.32
N ALA A 60 -13.88 14.00 8.07
CA ALA A 60 -14.85 13.02 7.64
C ALA A 60 -14.27 11.59 7.69
N ILE A 61 -13.04 11.41 7.20
CA ILE A 61 -12.38 10.10 7.22
C ILE A 61 -12.16 9.60 8.65
N ARG A 62 -11.67 10.46 9.57
CA ARG A 62 -11.51 10.09 10.99
C ARG A 62 -12.84 9.65 11.63
N ALA A 63 -13.90 10.41 11.40
CA ALA A 63 -15.22 10.09 11.95
C ALA A 63 -15.73 8.75 11.41
N ARG A 64 -15.66 8.54 10.09
CA ARG A 64 -16.12 7.30 9.46
C ARG A 64 -15.28 6.07 9.83
N ALA A 65 -13.96 6.23 10.00
CA ALA A 65 -13.10 5.15 10.51
C ALA A 65 -13.49 4.74 11.93
N ALA A 66 -13.81 5.71 12.80
CA ALA A 66 -14.29 5.44 14.16
C ALA A 66 -15.67 4.75 14.17
N GLU A 67 -16.61 5.20 13.32
CA GLU A 67 -17.89 4.53 13.12
C GLU A 67 -17.70 3.09 12.64
N LEU A 68 -16.78 2.86 11.70
CA LEU A 68 -16.44 1.53 11.21
C LEU A 68 -15.86 0.64 12.32
N GLN A 69 -14.94 1.15 13.14
CA GLN A 69 -14.43 0.38 14.28
C GLN A 69 -15.55 -0.03 15.24
N GLN A 70 -16.48 0.87 15.57
CA GLN A 70 -17.62 0.56 16.44
C GLN A 70 -18.55 -0.48 15.82
N PHE A 71 -18.82 -0.35 14.53
CA PHE A 71 -19.65 -1.29 13.78
C PHE A 71 -19.01 -2.70 13.74
N LEU A 72 -17.72 -2.80 13.46
CA LEU A 72 -17.00 -4.08 13.47
C LEU A 72 -16.95 -4.70 14.88
N ASN A 73 -16.77 -3.89 15.93
CA ASN A 73 -16.81 -4.36 17.31
C ASN A 73 -18.19 -4.94 17.68
N HIS A 74 -19.27 -4.27 17.26
CA HIS A 74 -20.64 -4.75 17.47
C HIS A 74 -20.87 -6.11 16.82
N HIS A 75 -20.32 -6.32 15.62
CA HIS A 75 -20.39 -7.59 14.89
C HIS A 75 -19.27 -8.58 15.26
N GLN A 76 -18.48 -8.29 16.31
CA GLN A 76 -17.43 -9.16 16.83
C GLN A 76 -16.34 -9.52 15.80
N ILE A 77 -16.07 -8.62 14.84
CA ILE A 77 -14.94 -8.76 13.93
C ILE A 77 -13.67 -8.28 14.65
N ALA A 78 -12.74 -9.20 14.89
CA ALA A 78 -11.47 -8.94 15.56
C ALA A 78 -10.47 -8.23 14.62
N LEU A 79 -10.76 -6.96 14.31
CA LEU A 79 -9.95 -6.12 13.43
C LEU A 79 -9.80 -4.72 14.04
N ARG A 80 -8.56 -4.23 14.12
CA ARG A 80 -8.25 -2.84 14.46
C ARG A 80 -8.29 -1.99 13.20
N VAL A 81 -9.02 -0.90 13.24
CA VAL A 81 -9.17 0.08 12.15
C VAL A 81 -8.45 1.37 12.52
N LEU A 82 -7.61 1.85 11.61
CA LEU A 82 -6.91 3.13 11.73
C LEU A 82 -7.26 4.03 10.54
N PRO A 83 -7.44 5.34 10.74
CA PRO A 83 -7.70 6.26 9.64
C PRO A 83 -6.43 6.52 8.80
N GLY A 84 -6.62 6.80 7.52
CA GLY A 84 -5.57 7.17 6.56
C GLY A 84 -6.21 7.65 5.26
N ALA A 85 -5.42 7.84 4.22
CA ALA A 85 -5.92 8.22 2.90
C ALA A 85 -4.99 7.68 1.81
N ASP A 86 -5.55 7.33 0.65
CA ASP A 86 -4.80 7.17 -0.59
C ASP A 86 -4.81 8.52 -1.30
N VAL A 87 -3.68 9.22 -1.24
CA VAL A 87 -3.61 10.64 -1.56
C VAL A 87 -3.15 10.82 -2.99
N ARG A 88 -4.05 11.25 -3.86
CA ARG A 88 -3.67 11.65 -5.22
C ARG A 88 -2.67 12.79 -5.16
N ILE A 89 -1.55 12.62 -5.86
CA ILE A 89 -0.52 13.65 -5.94
C ILE A 89 -1.06 14.83 -6.76
N GLU A 90 -1.14 16.00 -6.13
CA GLU A 90 -1.52 17.27 -6.76
C GLU A 90 -0.81 18.45 -6.08
N PRO A 91 -0.70 19.61 -6.76
CA PRO A 91 -0.18 20.84 -6.15
C PRO A 91 -0.96 21.24 -4.90
N GLY A 92 -0.27 21.70 -3.86
CA GLY A 92 -0.90 22.17 -2.62
C GLY A 92 -1.24 21.06 -1.61
N MET A 93 -0.93 19.80 -1.91
CA MET A 93 -1.21 18.68 -0.98
C MET A 93 -0.45 18.80 0.34
N LEU A 94 0.73 19.44 0.35
CA LEU A 94 1.58 19.56 1.55
C LEU A 94 0.95 20.48 2.60
N GLU A 95 0.34 21.58 2.16
CA GLU A 95 -0.39 22.50 3.04
C GLU A 95 -1.60 21.79 3.68
N LYS A 96 -2.32 20.98 2.89
CA LYS A 96 -3.46 20.19 3.37
C LYS A 96 -3.04 19.07 4.33
N LEU A 97 -1.87 18.44 4.10
CA LEU A 97 -1.27 17.48 5.04
C LEU A 97 -0.94 18.16 6.38
N ARG A 98 -0.33 19.36 6.34
CA ARG A 98 0.03 20.13 7.55
C ARG A 98 -1.18 20.61 8.33
N SER A 99 -2.27 20.98 7.66
CA SER A 99 -3.51 21.38 8.35
C SER A 99 -4.29 20.18 8.91
N GLY A 100 -3.94 18.95 8.54
CA GLY A 100 -4.67 17.74 8.90
C GLY A 100 -5.97 17.55 8.11
N ASP A 101 -6.17 18.34 7.05
CA ASP A 101 -7.26 18.16 6.08
C ASP A 101 -7.00 16.95 5.18
N VAL A 102 -5.74 16.70 4.79
CA VAL A 102 -5.32 15.45 4.16
C VAL A 102 -4.66 14.54 5.19
N LEU A 103 -5.05 13.25 5.19
CA LEU A 103 -4.54 12.31 6.18
C LEU A 103 -3.21 11.66 5.75
N THR A 104 -2.38 11.44 6.75
CA THR A 104 -1.28 10.46 6.69
C THR A 104 -1.80 9.08 7.07
N LEU A 105 -1.10 8.02 6.70
CA LEU A 105 -1.42 6.67 7.15
C LEU A 105 -1.37 6.59 8.68
N ALA A 106 -2.40 5.97 9.25
CA ALA A 106 -2.67 5.88 10.69
C ALA A 106 -2.77 7.25 11.42
N ASP A 107 -2.89 8.35 10.66
CA ASP A 107 -3.02 9.72 11.17
C ASP A 107 -1.94 10.09 12.21
N ARG A 108 -0.69 9.67 11.94
CA ARG A 108 0.48 9.91 12.82
C ARG A 108 1.39 11.05 12.35
N GLY A 109 1.05 11.71 11.24
CA GLY A 109 1.81 12.83 10.69
C GLY A 109 3.14 12.44 10.02
N LYS A 110 3.31 11.15 9.66
CA LYS A 110 4.60 10.62 9.18
C LYS A 110 4.54 10.03 7.78
N HIS A 111 3.75 8.99 7.54
CA HIS A 111 3.76 8.29 6.25
C HIS A 111 2.60 8.75 5.37
N VAL A 112 2.88 9.13 4.13
CA VAL A 112 1.86 9.55 3.17
C VAL A 112 1.77 8.50 2.07
N LEU A 113 0.60 7.92 1.85
CA LEU A 113 0.35 7.05 0.69
C LEU A 113 0.07 7.94 -0.52
N LEU A 114 0.94 7.86 -1.52
CA LEU A 114 0.96 8.75 -2.68
C LEU A 114 0.50 8.00 -3.92
N GLU A 115 -0.59 8.46 -4.52
CA GLU A 115 -1.12 7.93 -5.77
C GLU A 115 -0.76 8.81 -6.97
N LEU A 116 -0.11 8.20 -7.97
CA LEU A 116 0.07 8.80 -9.29
C LEU A 116 -1.22 8.68 -10.13
N PRO A 117 -1.51 9.64 -11.03
CA PRO A 117 -2.51 9.43 -12.07
C PRO A 117 -2.23 8.15 -12.86
N HIS A 118 -3.25 7.32 -13.09
CA HIS A 118 -3.08 5.98 -13.68
C HIS A 118 -2.24 5.94 -14.98
N GLU A 119 -2.43 6.92 -15.86
CA GLU A 119 -1.85 6.96 -17.21
C GLU A 119 -0.43 7.54 -17.27
N LEU A 120 -0.03 8.34 -16.28
CA LEU A 120 1.14 9.22 -16.39
C LEU A 120 2.08 9.04 -15.20
N TYR A 121 3.37 9.06 -15.49
CA TYR A 121 4.42 9.29 -14.50
C TYR A 121 4.95 10.72 -14.67
N PHE A 122 5.24 11.37 -13.55
CA PHE A 122 6.01 12.61 -13.49
C PHE A 122 7.05 12.52 -12.37
N PRO A 123 8.18 13.25 -12.46
CA PRO A 123 9.21 13.24 -11.43
C PRO A 123 8.67 13.63 -10.05
N LEU A 124 9.13 12.93 -9.01
CA LEU A 124 8.66 13.11 -7.63
C LEU A 124 9.70 13.75 -6.71
N ASP A 125 10.89 14.06 -7.22
CA ASP A 125 12.05 14.51 -6.45
C ASP A 125 11.73 15.71 -5.53
N GLU A 126 11.12 16.76 -6.09
CA GLU A 126 10.75 17.97 -5.34
C GLU A 126 9.68 17.70 -4.27
N LEU A 127 8.72 16.82 -4.57
CA LEU A 127 7.68 16.41 -3.62
C LEU A 127 8.29 15.62 -2.47
N LEU A 128 9.13 14.63 -2.78
CA LEU A 128 9.81 13.80 -1.79
C LEU A 128 10.72 14.64 -0.89
N GLU A 129 11.45 15.59 -1.45
CA GLU A 129 12.25 16.53 -0.66
C GLU A 129 11.38 17.40 0.26
N SER A 130 10.24 17.88 -0.24
CA SER A 130 9.33 18.72 0.53
C SER A 130 8.64 17.96 1.66
N LEU A 131 8.24 16.71 1.43
CA LEU A 131 7.76 15.79 2.47
C LEU A 131 8.84 15.54 3.53
N ARG A 132 10.06 15.22 3.10
CA ARG A 132 11.20 14.97 4.01
C ARG A 132 11.49 16.19 4.89
N ARG A 133 11.49 17.40 4.33
CA ARG A 133 11.64 18.66 5.10
C ARG A 133 10.50 18.89 6.09
N ALA A 134 9.32 18.37 5.81
CA ALA A 134 8.18 18.40 6.73
C ALA A 134 8.19 17.25 7.75
N GLY A 135 9.22 16.39 7.77
CA GLY A 135 9.29 15.23 8.66
C GLY A 135 8.42 14.05 8.20
N MET A 136 7.96 14.06 6.95
CA MET A 136 7.11 13.03 6.37
C MET A 136 7.87 12.16 5.36
N VAL A 137 7.36 10.95 5.15
CA VAL A 137 7.91 9.95 4.22
C VAL A 137 6.82 9.54 3.23
N GLY A 138 7.13 9.65 1.93
CA GLY A 138 6.23 9.21 0.87
C GLY A 138 6.29 7.70 0.64
N ILE A 139 5.13 7.07 0.52
CA ILE A 139 4.95 5.68 0.09
C ILE A 139 4.22 5.73 -1.26
N LEU A 140 4.88 5.36 -2.35
CA LEU A 140 4.23 5.30 -3.65
C LEU A 140 3.30 4.08 -3.71
N SER A 141 1.99 4.31 -3.86
CA SER A 141 0.99 3.25 -3.98
C SER A 141 1.01 2.63 -5.37
N HIS A 142 0.93 1.30 -5.37
CA HIS A 142 0.81 0.42 -6.54
C HIS A 142 1.49 0.91 -7.82
N PRO A 143 2.81 1.22 -7.79
CA PRO A 143 3.55 1.68 -8.96
C PRO A 143 3.50 0.68 -10.11
N GLU A 144 3.27 -0.61 -9.82
CA GLU A 144 3.13 -1.66 -10.82
C GLU A 144 1.86 -1.55 -11.68
N ARG A 145 0.91 -0.69 -11.28
CA ARG A 145 -0.34 -0.44 -12.00
C ARG A 145 -0.29 0.85 -12.83
N ASN A 146 0.72 1.70 -12.65
CA ASN A 146 0.86 2.95 -13.40
C ASN A 146 1.41 2.69 -14.82
N GLN A 147 0.76 3.22 -15.85
CA GLN A 147 1.16 2.96 -17.23
C GLN A 147 2.50 3.60 -17.62
N GLY A 148 2.85 4.75 -17.03
CA GLY A 148 4.15 5.39 -17.25
C GLY A 148 5.28 4.55 -16.69
N LEU A 149 5.11 4.02 -15.48
CA LEU A 149 6.09 3.15 -14.81
C LEU A 149 6.17 1.75 -15.43
N LEU A 150 5.06 1.20 -15.93
CA LEU A 150 5.08 -0.04 -16.73
C LEU A 150 5.93 0.10 -18.00
N LYS A 151 5.89 1.27 -18.65
CA LYS A 151 6.72 1.57 -19.84
C LYS A 151 8.18 1.85 -19.47
N GLN A 152 8.44 2.39 -18.28
CA GLN A 152 9.76 2.83 -17.84
C GLN A 152 10.07 2.40 -16.39
N PRO A 153 10.16 1.08 -16.11
CA PRO A 153 10.33 0.56 -14.74
C PRO A 153 11.65 0.98 -14.09
N ARG A 154 12.65 1.37 -14.89
CA ARG A 154 13.95 1.89 -14.44
C ARG A 154 13.86 3.25 -13.72
N LEU A 155 12.69 3.87 -13.68
CA LEU A 155 12.44 5.07 -12.88
C LEU A 155 12.22 4.77 -11.39
N LEU A 156 11.89 3.52 -11.03
CA LEU A 156 11.61 3.13 -9.63
C LEU A 156 12.85 3.08 -8.73
N PRO A 157 13.99 2.48 -9.14
CA PRO A 157 15.16 2.36 -8.27
C PRO A 157 15.68 3.71 -7.73
N PRO A 158 15.78 4.80 -8.53
CA PRO A 158 16.17 6.11 -8.02
C PRO A 158 15.21 6.69 -6.97
N LEU A 159 13.90 6.42 -7.08
CA LEU A 159 12.93 6.89 -6.07
C LEU A 159 13.16 6.20 -4.73
N VAL A 160 13.44 4.90 -4.73
CA VAL A 160 13.81 4.15 -3.52
C VAL A 160 15.11 4.69 -2.92
N ASP A 161 16.12 4.96 -3.75
CA ASP A 161 17.40 5.51 -3.29
C ASP A 161 17.25 6.92 -2.68
N ALA A 162 16.26 7.68 -3.14
CA ALA A 162 15.88 8.98 -2.59
C ALA A 162 15.04 8.88 -1.29
N GLY A 163 14.72 7.67 -0.82
CA GLY A 163 13.97 7.42 0.40
C GLY A 163 12.46 7.27 0.23
N CYS A 164 11.96 7.17 -1.00
CA CYS A 164 10.55 6.84 -1.25
C CYS A 164 10.31 5.35 -1.02
N LEU A 165 9.33 5.03 -0.18
CA LEU A 165 8.92 3.66 0.05
C LEU A 165 7.94 3.22 -1.05
N MET A 166 7.81 1.91 -1.25
CA MET A 166 7.01 1.33 -2.33
C MET A 166 6.01 0.32 -1.77
N GLN A 167 4.74 0.47 -2.10
CA GLN A 167 3.70 -0.49 -1.79
C GLN A 167 3.19 -1.12 -3.09
N ILE A 168 3.26 -2.45 -3.22
CA ILE A 168 2.64 -3.17 -4.36
C ILE A 168 1.35 -3.85 -3.91
N THR A 169 0.37 -3.95 -4.80
CA THR A 169 -0.93 -4.52 -4.47
C THR A 169 -0.87 -6.05 -4.47
N CYS A 170 -1.43 -6.70 -3.44
CA CYS A 170 -1.51 -8.16 -3.33
C CYS A 170 -2.10 -8.80 -4.60
N GLY A 171 -3.17 -8.21 -5.13
CA GLY A 171 -3.80 -8.66 -6.37
C GLY A 171 -2.88 -8.60 -7.59
N SER A 172 -1.97 -7.63 -7.67
CA SER A 172 -1.02 -7.49 -8.80
C SER A 172 -0.04 -8.66 -8.79
N LEU A 173 0.54 -8.97 -7.63
CA LEU A 173 1.45 -10.11 -7.46
C LEU A 173 0.79 -11.46 -7.77
N LEU A 174 -0.51 -11.57 -7.51
CA LEU A 174 -1.33 -12.76 -7.78
C LEU A 174 -1.91 -12.77 -9.21
N GLY A 175 -1.64 -11.77 -10.05
CA GLY A 175 -2.08 -11.72 -11.45
C GLY A 175 -3.51 -11.18 -11.68
N THR A 176 -4.18 -10.67 -10.65
CA THR A 176 -5.56 -10.12 -10.74
C THR A 176 -5.64 -8.90 -11.65
N PHE A 177 -4.59 -8.08 -11.69
CA PHE A 177 -4.51 -6.87 -12.54
C PHE A 177 -3.80 -7.11 -13.88
N GLY A 178 -3.70 -8.38 -14.31
CA GLY A 178 -3.11 -8.75 -15.59
C GLY A 178 -1.59 -8.96 -15.55
N ALA A 179 -1.08 -9.53 -16.63
CA ALA A 179 0.29 -10.03 -16.71
C ALA A 179 1.36 -8.93 -16.58
N ALA A 180 1.08 -7.71 -17.06
CA ALA A 180 2.05 -6.62 -17.01
C ALA A 180 2.31 -6.15 -15.56
N SER A 181 1.25 -5.92 -14.79
CA SER A 181 1.36 -5.56 -13.37
C SER A 181 1.94 -6.68 -12.53
N GLN A 182 1.64 -7.94 -12.86
CA GLN A 182 2.27 -9.09 -12.21
C GLN A 182 3.78 -9.14 -12.47
N GLN A 183 4.21 -9.03 -13.73
CA GLN A 183 5.63 -9.05 -14.08
C GLN A 183 6.40 -7.89 -13.44
N LEU A 184 5.80 -6.69 -13.37
CA LEU A 184 6.43 -5.55 -12.71
C LEU A 184 6.48 -5.76 -11.18
N SER A 185 5.43 -6.29 -10.56
CA SER A 185 5.44 -6.69 -9.13
C SER A 185 6.59 -7.64 -8.83
N GLU A 186 6.74 -8.67 -9.65
CA GLU A 186 7.75 -9.70 -9.46
C GLU A 186 9.16 -9.16 -9.67
N TRP A 187 9.35 -8.31 -10.67
CA TRP A 187 10.62 -7.62 -10.90
C TRP A 187 10.99 -6.70 -9.73
N MET A 188 10.04 -5.91 -9.22
CA MET A 188 10.28 -5.03 -8.07
C MET A 188 10.68 -5.82 -6.82
N LEU A 189 10.03 -6.97 -6.58
CA LEU A 189 10.38 -7.87 -5.50
C LEU A 189 11.79 -8.44 -5.65
N ASP A 190 12.13 -8.91 -6.85
CA ASP A 190 13.44 -9.50 -7.17
C ASP A 190 14.59 -8.47 -7.06
N GLU A 191 14.33 -7.20 -7.39
CA GLU A 191 15.30 -6.09 -7.30
C GLU A 191 15.34 -5.41 -5.92
N GLY A 192 14.56 -5.89 -4.95
CA GLY A 192 14.60 -5.38 -3.58
C GLY A 192 13.95 -4.02 -3.39
N LEU A 193 13.01 -3.63 -4.25
CA LEU A 193 12.45 -2.26 -4.28
C LEU A 193 11.19 -2.11 -3.41
N VAL A 194 10.58 -3.21 -2.98
CA VAL A 194 9.27 -3.22 -2.33
C VAL A 194 9.44 -3.06 -0.82
N HIS A 195 8.56 -2.30 -0.18
CA HIS A 195 8.57 -2.10 1.27
C HIS A 195 7.30 -2.65 1.92
N PHE A 196 6.21 -2.72 1.15
CA PHE A 196 4.92 -3.18 1.62
C PHE A 196 4.18 -4.01 0.56
N LEU A 197 3.50 -5.04 1.04
CA LEU A 197 2.37 -5.65 0.36
C LEU A 197 1.10 -5.19 1.06
N ALA A 198 0.16 -4.63 0.31
CA ALA A 198 -1.13 -4.18 0.83
C ALA A 198 -2.25 -4.60 -0.11
N THR A 199 -3.47 -4.74 0.41
CA THR A 199 -4.53 -5.40 -0.35
C THR A 199 -5.12 -4.51 -1.44
N ASP A 200 -5.22 -3.20 -1.18
CA ASP A 200 -5.94 -2.25 -2.05
C ASP A 200 -7.35 -2.82 -2.37
N ALA A 201 -7.95 -3.40 -1.33
CA ALA A 201 -9.22 -4.08 -1.43
C ALA A 201 -10.37 -3.08 -1.56
N HIS A 202 -11.28 -3.35 -2.49
CA HIS A 202 -12.47 -2.52 -2.77
C HIS A 202 -13.77 -3.31 -2.69
N GLY A 203 -13.72 -4.65 -2.60
CA GLY A 203 -14.94 -5.46 -2.58
C GLY A 203 -14.75 -6.88 -2.08
N HIS A 204 -15.87 -7.53 -1.77
CA HIS A 204 -15.92 -8.94 -1.33
C HIS A 204 -15.96 -9.93 -2.50
N LYS A 205 -16.32 -9.48 -3.72
CA LYS A 205 -16.35 -10.32 -4.94
C LYS A 205 -15.12 -10.12 -5.83
N ALA A 206 -14.77 -8.88 -6.11
CA ALA A 206 -13.58 -8.46 -6.87
C ALA A 206 -12.71 -7.56 -5.99
N ARG A 207 -11.40 -7.51 -6.24
CA ARG A 207 -10.41 -6.78 -5.42
C ARG A 207 -10.59 -7.10 -3.92
N ARG A 208 -10.48 -8.40 -3.61
CA ARG A 208 -10.68 -8.99 -2.28
C ARG A 208 -9.42 -8.84 -1.42
N PRO A 209 -9.55 -8.73 -0.08
CA PRO A 209 -8.39 -8.69 0.83
C PRO A 209 -7.76 -10.09 0.96
N LEU A 210 -6.76 -10.38 0.10
CA LEU A 210 -6.08 -11.68 -0.01
C LEU A 210 -4.58 -11.57 0.33
N MET A 211 -4.26 -11.04 1.51
CA MET A 211 -2.91 -10.86 2.02
C MET A 211 -2.15 -12.19 2.16
N LYS A 212 -2.76 -13.23 2.75
CA LYS A 212 -2.10 -14.53 3.01
C LYS A 212 -1.55 -15.18 1.75
N HIS A 213 -2.31 -15.11 0.66
CA HIS A 213 -1.90 -15.66 -0.63
C HIS A 213 -0.72 -14.87 -1.22
N ALA A 214 -0.76 -13.54 -1.12
CA ALA A 214 0.34 -12.68 -1.55
C ALA A 214 1.59 -12.87 -0.68
N PHE A 215 1.44 -13.05 0.63
CA PHE A 215 2.50 -13.39 1.56
C PHE A 215 3.19 -14.70 1.16
N GLU A 216 2.44 -15.77 0.93
CA GLU A 216 3.02 -17.05 0.48
C GLU A 216 3.75 -16.92 -0.86
N ARG A 217 3.20 -16.13 -1.79
CA ARG A 217 3.87 -15.86 -3.07
C ARG A 217 5.19 -15.10 -2.84
N ALA A 218 5.19 -14.04 -2.06
CA ALA A 218 6.38 -13.28 -1.74
C ALA A 218 7.42 -14.15 -1.01
N ARG A 219 7.00 -14.93 -0.02
CA ARG A 219 7.84 -15.88 0.73
C ARG A 219 8.57 -16.85 -0.20
N GLN A 220 7.90 -17.38 -1.22
CA GLN A 220 8.53 -18.24 -2.22
C GLN A 220 9.57 -17.51 -3.09
N MET A 221 9.39 -16.21 -3.31
CA MET A 221 10.25 -15.41 -4.18
C MET A 221 11.47 -14.85 -3.45
N VAL A 222 11.25 -14.22 -2.30
CA VAL A 222 12.24 -13.43 -1.57
C VAL A 222 12.60 -14.03 -0.20
N GLY A 223 11.92 -15.08 0.23
CA GLY A 223 12.15 -15.76 1.52
C GLY A 223 11.23 -15.24 2.64
N GLU A 224 11.17 -16.02 3.73
CA GLU A 224 10.32 -15.75 4.90
C GLU A 224 10.54 -14.38 5.51
N GLU A 225 11.80 -14.06 5.83
CA GLU A 225 12.14 -12.86 6.59
C GLU A 225 11.66 -11.59 5.88
N ILE A 226 11.93 -11.50 4.57
CA ILE A 226 11.50 -10.36 3.74
C ILE A 226 9.97 -10.36 3.63
N ALA A 227 9.32 -11.51 3.40
CA ALA A 227 7.85 -11.54 3.35
C ALA A 227 7.20 -11.06 4.67
N VAL A 228 7.80 -11.39 5.81
CA VAL A 228 7.38 -10.87 7.14
C VAL A 228 7.63 -9.37 7.26
N ASP A 229 8.73 -8.84 6.69
CA ASP A 229 8.92 -7.38 6.61
C ASP A 229 7.81 -6.70 5.81
N LEU A 230 7.49 -7.22 4.63
CA LEU A 230 6.54 -6.61 3.69
C LEU A 230 5.08 -6.63 4.17
N CYS A 231 4.66 -7.68 4.90
CA CYS A 231 3.26 -7.89 5.29
C CYS A 231 2.99 -7.64 6.79
N CYS A 232 4.03 -7.62 7.62
CA CYS A 232 3.88 -7.55 9.08
C CYS A 232 4.68 -6.41 9.69
N ARG A 233 6.02 -6.46 9.64
CA ARG A 233 6.89 -5.54 10.41
C ARG A 233 6.85 -4.10 9.88
N ASN A 234 7.04 -3.89 8.57
CA ASN A 234 7.00 -2.54 8.00
C ASN A 234 5.58 -1.94 8.10
N PRO A 235 4.49 -2.64 7.70
CA PRO A 235 3.14 -2.14 7.92
C PRO A 235 2.81 -1.81 9.38
N ALA A 236 3.26 -2.62 10.35
CA ALA A 236 3.07 -2.33 11.77
C ALA A 236 3.83 -1.08 12.23
N ALA A 237 5.06 -0.88 11.74
CA ALA A 237 5.81 0.35 11.99
C ALA A 237 5.07 1.58 11.46
N VAL A 238 4.48 1.50 10.25
CA VAL A 238 3.62 2.57 9.71
C VAL A 238 2.42 2.84 10.60
N ALA A 239 1.71 1.78 11.04
CA ALA A 239 0.54 1.90 11.91
C ALA A 239 0.83 2.58 13.25
N GLU A 240 2.05 2.42 13.78
CA GLU A 240 2.50 3.06 15.03
C GLU A 240 3.29 4.37 14.81
N GLY A 241 3.46 4.82 13.56
CA GLY A 241 4.22 6.03 13.24
C GLY A 241 5.73 5.90 13.46
N ALA A 242 6.26 4.68 13.51
CA ALA A 242 7.69 4.39 13.63
C ALA A 242 8.40 4.48 12.26
N ASP A 243 9.73 4.64 12.25
CA ASP A 243 10.49 4.67 11.00
C ASP A 243 10.49 3.31 10.27
N VAL A 244 10.44 3.36 8.95
CA VAL A 244 10.67 2.21 8.06
C VAL A 244 11.93 2.49 7.24
N ALA A 245 12.86 1.53 7.20
CA ALA A 245 14.06 1.67 6.39
C ALA A 245 13.71 1.61 4.89
N ALA A 246 14.10 2.63 4.14
CA ALA A 246 13.95 2.67 2.68
C ALA A 246 15.03 1.88 1.91
N GLN A 247 15.85 1.10 2.64
CA GLN A 247 16.96 0.39 2.03
C GLN A 247 16.46 -0.82 1.25
N ARG A 248 17.03 -1.02 0.06
CA ARG A 248 16.77 -2.22 -0.73
C ARG A 248 17.26 -3.45 0.03
N TYR A 249 16.41 -4.46 0.14
CA TYR A 249 16.83 -5.76 0.66
C TYR A 249 17.58 -6.56 -0.41
N GLN A 250 18.43 -7.48 0.02
CA GLN A 250 19.14 -8.37 -0.89
C GLN A 250 18.33 -9.64 -1.13
N THR A 251 18.06 -9.96 -2.39
CA THR A 251 17.46 -11.24 -2.78
C THR A 251 18.55 -12.28 -3.03
N LYS A 252 18.26 -13.55 -2.70
CA LYS A 252 19.15 -14.64 -3.10
C LYS A 252 19.12 -14.77 -4.63
N PRO A 253 20.27 -14.91 -5.31
CA PRO A 253 20.27 -15.07 -6.76
C PRO A 253 19.47 -16.31 -7.16
N ARG A 254 18.44 -16.11 -7.99
CA ARG A 254 17.73 -17.21 -8.64
C ARG A 254 18.71 -17.95 -9.56
N GLY A 255 18.71 -19.28 -9.51
CA GLY A 255 19.55 -20.12 -10.37
C GLY A 255 19.43 -19.79 -11.86
N PHE A 256 20.44 -20.21 -12.63
CA PHE A 256 20.83 -19.85 -14.01
C PHE A 256 19.71 -19.53 -15.04
N LEU A 257 18.47 -19.99 -14.86
CA LEU A 257 17.34 -19.72 -15.77
C LEU A 257 16.72 -18.31 -15.61
N ALA A 258 16.88 -17.63 -14.46
CA ALA A 258 16.34 -16.28 -14.27
C ALA A 258 17.20 -15.17 -14.94
N SER A 259 18.46 -15.47 -15.28
CA SER A 259 19.38 -14.46 -15.85
C SER A 259 19.03 -14.02 -17.28
N LEU A 260 18.19 -14.79 -17.98
CA LEU A 260 17.73 -14.47 -19.34
C LEU A 260 16.78 -13.26 -19.38
N PHE A 261 16.02 -13.00 -18.31
CA PHE A 261 15.21 -11.79 -18.19
C PHE A 261 16.04 -10.55 -17.84
N LYS A 262 17.11 -10.73 -17.05
CA LYS A 262 18.04 -9.64 -16.67
C LYS A 262 18.68 -8.97 -17.89
N ARG A 263 18.88 -9.72 -18.99
CA ARG A 263 19.47 -9.19 -20.24
C ARG A 263 18.50 -8.43 -21.15
N ARG A 264 17.18 -8.65 -21.07
CA ARG A 264 16.20 -7.92 -21.90
C ARG A 264 15.81 -6.56 -21.32
N ASN A 265 15.97 -6.37 -20.02
CA ASN A 265 15.72 -5.10 -19.34
C ASN A 265 17.01 -4.31 -19.02
N ALA A 266 18.18 -4.83 -19.42
CA ALA A 266 19.48 -4.16 -19.30
C ALA A 266 19.90 -3.40 -20.57
N ALA A 267 19.02 -3.35 -21.58
CA ALA A 267 19.17 -2.56 -22.80
C ALA A 267 18.11 -1.46 -22.83
#